data_AF-A0A2D9RR46-F1
#
_entry.id   AF-A0A2D9RR46-F1
#
_cell.length_a   1.000
_cell.length_b   1.000
_cell.length_c   1.000
_cell.angle_alpha   90.00
_cell.angle_beta   90.00
_cell.angle_gamma   90.00
#
_symmetry.space_group_name_H-M   'P 1'
#
loop_
_entity.id
_entity.type
_entity.pdbx_description
1 polymer ?
#
loop_
_entity_poly.entity_id
_entity_poly.type
_entity_poly.pdbx_seq_one_letter_code
_entity_poly.pdbx_strand_id
1 'polypeptide(L)'
;MEENENFDPIPKPDSLLALHDVSENLFNTLRKWFDVETKVTIDLTEIDSAVIELGEPKMIAAMAMRKLQALQLIATPGVITTTDIVLAIINDLDRALLQAPSMYLERKATQTDWDKAFETL
;
A
#
# COMPACT_ATOMS: atom_id res chain seq x y z
N MET A 1 -25.72 -30.58 -27.40
CA MET A 1 -26.17 -29.31 -26.80
C MET A 1 -24.90 -28.52 -26.59
N GLU A 2 -24.63 -27.57 -27.50
CA GLU A 2 -23.55 -26.61 -27.28
C GLU A 2 -24.06 -25.64 -26.22
N GLU A 3 -23.49 -25.74 -25.02
CA GLU A 3 -23.62 -24.66 -24.04
C GLU A 3 -22.98 -23.44 -24.70
N ASN A 4 -23.81 -22.50 -25.15
CA ASN A 4 -23.36 -21.15 -25.46
C ASN A 4 -22.82 -20.59 -24.14
N GLU A 5 -21.53 -20.76 -23.89
CA GLU A 5 -20.83 -20.01 -22.84
C GLU A 5 -21.08 -18.54 -23.14
N ASN A 6 -21.95 -17.93 -22.35
CA ASN A 6 -22.25 -16.52 -22.51
C ASN A 6 -20.99 -15.75 -22.07
N PHE A 7 -20.18 -15.31 -23.03
CA PHE A 7 -18.96 -14.54 -22.81
C PHE A 7 -19.23 -13.09 -22.38
N ASP A 8 -20.47 -12.75 -22.04
CA ASP A 8 -20.80 -11.46 -21.46
C ASP A 8 -19.99 -11.23 -20.18
N PRO A 9 -19.22 -10.13 -20.09
CA PRO A 9 -18.40 -9.87 -18.92
C PRO A 9 -19.29 -9.72 -17.68
N ILE A 10 -19.01 -10.53 -16.66
CA ILE A 10 -19.69 -10.43 -15.37
C ILE A 10 -19.41 -9.03 -14.80
N PRO A 11 -20.45 -8.26 -14.43
CA PRO A 11 -20.26 -6.94 -13.87
C PRO A 11 -19.46 -7.03 -12.56
N LYS A 12 -18.63 -6.00 -12.35
CA LYS A 12 -17.80 -5.91 -11.14
C LYS A 12 -18.70 -5.77 -9.91
N PRO A 13 -18.43 -6.49 -8.80
CA PRO A 13 -19.19 -6.33 -7.57
C PRO A 13 -19.11 -4.90 -7.03
N ASP A 14 -20.20 -4.39 -6.46
CA ASP A 14 -20.26 -3.04 -5.87
C ASP A 14 -19.18 -2.82 -4.80
N SER A 15 -18.86 -3.86 -4.02
CA SER A 15 -17.81 -3.81 -3.01
C SER A 15 -16.42 -3.55 -3.61
N LEU A 16 -16.15 -4.05 -4.82
CA LEU A 16 -14.88 -3.82 -5.52
C LEU A 16 -14.86 -2.44 -6.19
N LEU A 17 -16.00 -1.94 -6.67
CA LEU A 17 -16.13 -0.57 -7.18
C LEU A 17 -15.91 0.47 -6.08
N ALA A 18 -16.45 0.22 -4.88
CA ALA A 18 -16.30 1.09 -3.72
C ALA A 18 -14.83 1.29 -3.27
N LEU A 19 -13.92 0.41 -3.67
CA LEU A 19 -12.50 0.55 -3.35
C LEU A 19 -11.83 1.71 -4.10
N HIS A 20 -12.43 2.28 -5.14
CA HIS A 20 -11.82 3.36 -5.92
C HIS A 20 -11.49 4.58 -5.04
N ASP A 21 -12.50 5.17 -4.40
CA ASP A 21 -12.33 6.36 -3.57
C ASP A 21 -11.60 6.05 -2.25
N VAL A 22 -11.85 4.87 -1.68
CA VAL A 22 -11.21 4.44 -0.43
C VAL A 22 -9.70 4.28 -0.62
N SER A 23 -9.27 3.69 -1.75
CA SER A 23 -7.85 3.51 -2.06
C SER A 23 -7.14 4.84 -2.25
N GLU A 24 -7.79 5.83 -2.88
CA GLU A 24 -7.25 7.18 -3.03
C GLU A 24 -7.08 7.89 -1.68
N ASN A 25 -8.10 7.82 -0.82
CA ASN A 25 -8.05 8.42 0.51
C ASN A 25 -6.94 7.81 1.37
N LEU A 26 -6.81 6.49 1.35
CA LEU A 26 -5.76 5.80 2.07
C LEU A 26 -4.37 6.14 1.50
N PHE A 27 -4.23 6.22 0.18
CA PHE A 27 -2.98 6.63 -0.48
C PHE A 27 -2.52 8.01 0.02
N ASN A 28 -3.43 8.99 0.01
CA ASN A 28 -3.12 10.35 0.47
C ASN A 28 -2.78 10.39 1.97
N THR A 29 -3.45 9.57 2.77
CA THR A 29 -3.17 9.44 4.21
C THR A 29 -1.77 8.89 4.47
N LEU A 30 -1.41 7.77 3.83
CA LEU A 30 -0.09 7.16 3.98
C LEU A 30 1.03 8.09 3.51
N ARG A 31 0.83 8.75 2.37
CA ARG A 31 1.80 9.71 1.84
C ARG A 31 2.13 10.79 2.87
N LYS A 32 1.09 11.33 3.53
CA LYS A 32 1.23 12.36 4.56
C LYS A 32 1.86 11.82 5.84
N TRP A 33 1.46 10.65 6.30
CA TRP A 33 1.94 10.08 7.56
C TRP A 33 3.41 9.67 7.51
N PHE A 34 3.85 9.09 6.39
CA PHE A 34 5.21 8.59 6.20
C PHE A 34 6.12 9.57 5.44
N ASP A 35 5.62 10.76 5.11
CA ASP A 35 6.34 11.77 4.34
C ASP A 35 6.97 11.20 3.05
N VAL A 36 6.15 10.47 2.29
CA VAL A 36 6.59 9.76 1.07
C VAL A 36 6.69 10.74 -0.10
N GLU A 37 7.87 10.79 -0.72
CA GLU A 37 8.15 11.63 -1.87
C GLU A 37 7.35 11.22 -3.11
N THR A 38 7.14 12.17 -4.03
CA THR A 38 6.39 11.91 -5.28
C THR A 38 7.10 10.88 -6.15
N LYS A 39 8.44 10.91 -6.16
CA LYS A 39 9.28 9.97 -6.88
C LYS A 39 10.05 9.14 -5.87
N VAL A 40 9.79 7.84 -5.88
CA VAL A 40 10.51 6.86 -5.06
C VAL A 40 11.33 6.00 -6.01
N THR A 41 12.62 5.92 -5.76
CA THR A 41 13.57 5.08 -6.49
C THR A 41 14.12 4.06 -5.52
N ILE A 42 14.32 2.82 -5.97
CA ILE A 42 15.04 1.79 -5.22
C ILE A 42 16.38 1.61 -5.90
N ASP A 43 17.45 1.59 -5.12
CA ASP A 43 18.77 1.24 -5.63
C ASP A 43 18.89 -0.28 -5.78
N LEU A 44 19.10 -0.73 -7.02
CA LEU A 44 19.27 -2.14 -7.38
C LEU A 44 20.72 -2.44 -7.84
N THR A 45 21.67 -1.55 -7.56
CA THR A 45 23.08 -1.74 -7.96
C THR A 45 23.74 -2.91 -7.25
N GLU A 46 23.41 -3.11 -5.98
CA GLU A 46 23.87 -4.23 -5.16
C GLU A 46 22.68 -4.92 -4.51
N ILE A 47 22.78 -6.25 -4.33
CA ILE A 47 21.70 -7.06 -3.73
C ILE A 47 21.32 -6.56 -2.34
N ASP A 48 22.32 -6.19 -1.54
CA ASP A 48 22.11 -5.75 -0.15
C ASP A 48 21.59 -4.31 -0.04
N SER A 49 21.84 -3.45 -1.04
CA SER A 49 21.35 -2.06 -1.06
C SER A 49 19.83 -2.00 -1.00
N ALA A 50 19.16 -2.84 -1.78
CA ALA A 50 17.71 -2.93 -1.79
C ALA A 50 17.15 -3.50 -0.47
N VAL A 51 17.84 -4.42 0.19
CA VAL A 51 17.37 -5.02 1.45
C VAL A 51 17.32 -3.97 2.57
N ILE A 52 18.38 -3.17 2.69
CA ILE A 52 18.45 -2.10 3.70
C ILE A 52 17.35 -1.07 3.41
N GLU A 53 17.23 -0.65 2.15
CA GLU A 53 16.26 0.36 1.74
C GLU A 53 14.81 -0.12 1.90
N LEU A 54 14.50 -1.37 1.54
CA LEU A 54 13.18 -1.97 1.71
C LEU A 54 12.80 -2.24 3.17
N GLY A 55 13.77 -2.22 4.09
CA GLY A 55 13.54 -2.25 5.53
C GLY A 55 13.09 -0.91 6.12
N GLU A 56 13.20 0.20 5.37
CA GLU A 56 12.82 1.51 5.85
C GLU A 56 11.29 1.67 5.91
N PRO A 57 10.69 2.15 7.02
CA PRO A 57 9.24 2.34 7.12
C PRO A 57 8.65 3.18 5.98
N LYS A 58 9.39 4.22 5.55
CA LYS A 58 9.03 5.09 4.41
C LYS A 58 8.99 4.31 3.10
N MET A 59 9.92 3.38 2.89
CA MET A 59 9.96 2.57 1.67
C MET A 59 8.87 1.49 1.66
N ILE A 60 8.62 0.84 2.81
CA ILE A 60 7.49 -0.10 2.97
C ILE A 60 6.16 0.62 2.67
N ALA A 61 5.97 1.82 3.23
CA ALA A 61 4.80 2.64 2.94
C ALA A 61 4.70 3.04 1.45
N ALA A 62 5.83 3.40 0.82
CA ALA A 62 5.86 3.70 -0.61
C ALA A 62 5.46 2.50 -1.48
N MET A 63 5.90 1.29 -1.14
CA MET A 63 5.51 0.06 -1.85
C MET A 63 4.03 -0.26 -1.64
N ALA A 64 3.51 -0.09 -0.42
CA ALA A 64 2.08 -0.20 -0.13
C ALA A 64 1.26 0.80 -0.97
N MET A 65 1.73 2.04 -1.09
CA MET A 65 1.08 3.06 -1.92
C MET A 65 1.00 2.65 -3.40
N ARG A 66 2.00 1.95 -3.96
CA ARG A 66 1.92 1.40 -5.33
C ARG A 66 0.85 0.31 -5.44
N LYS A 67 0.66 -0.50 -4.41
CA LYS A 67 -0.41 -1.50 -4.36
C LYS A 67 -1.79 -0.87 -4.23
N LEU A 68 -1.92 0.25 -3.50
CA LEU A 68 -3.17 1.03 -3.46
C LEU A 68 -3.52 1.63 -4.82
N GLN A 69 -2.54 2.14 -5.55
CA GLN A 69 -2.76 2.63 -6.92
C GLN A 69 -3.24 1.49 -7.85
N ALA A 70 -2.64 0.30 -7.74
CA ALA A 70 -3.08 -0.87 -8.49
C ALA A 70 -4.52 -1.27 -8.11
N LEU A 71 -4.86 -1.26 -6.82
CA LEU A 71 -6.20 -1.57 -6.32
C LEU A 71 -7.24 -0.55 -6.84
N GLN A 72 -6.91 0.75 -6.81
CA GLN A 72 -7.75 1.82 -7.35
C GLN A 72 -8.01 1.64 -8.85
N LEU A 73 -6.98 1.26 -9.61
CA LEU A 73 -7.11 0.98 -11.04
C LEU A 73 -8.03 -0.22 -11.28
N ILE A 74 -7.83 -1.31 -10.52
CA ILE A 74 -8.68 -2.50 -10.58
C ILE A 74 -10.13 -2.18 -10.21
N ALA A 75 -10.37 -1.25 -9.29
CA ALA A 75 -11.71 -0.82 -8.89
C ALA A 75 -12.44 -0.02 -9.99
N THR A 76 -11.75 0.39 -11.07
CA THR A 76 -12.36 1.18 -12.14
C THR A 76 -13.30 0.31 -13.00
N PRO A 77 -14.51 0.78 -13.35
CA PRO A 77 -15.41 0.08 -14.27
C PRO A 77 -14.73 -0.29 -15.59
N GLY A 78 -14.99 -1.50 -16.09
CA GLY A 78 -14.40 -2.00 -17.34
C GLY A 78 -12.99 -2.60 -17.21
N VAL A 79 -12.31 -2.46 -16.06
CA VAL A 79 -11.03 -3.14 -15.82
C VAL A 79 -11.28 -4.60 -15.43
N ILE A 80 -10.84 -5.50 -16.30
CA ILE A 80 -10.89 -6.95 -16.09
C ILE A 80 -9.65 -7.38 -15.32
N THR A 81 -9.85 -8.18 -14.28
CA THR A 81 -8.77 -8.79 -13.49
C THR A 81 -9.25 -10.12 -12.93
N THR A 82 -8.32 -10.90 -12.38
CA THR A 82 -8.60 -12.16 -11.69
C THR A 82 -8.62 -11.97 -10.18
N THR A 83 -9.37 -12.81 -9.48
CA THR A 83 -9.56 -12.73 -8.02
C THR A 83 -8.24 -12.91 -7.25
N ASP A 84 -7.33 -13.74 -7.74
CA ASP A 84 -6.01 -13.97 -7.13
C ASP A 84 -5.16 -12.70 -7.07
N ILE A 85 -5.21 -11.87 -8.11
CA ILE A 85 -4.51 -10.57 -8.13
C ILE A 85 -5.08 -9.63 -7.07
N VAL A 86 -6.40 -9.58 -6.93
CA VAL A 86 -7.07 -8.77 -5.90
C VAL A 86 -6.65 -9.23 -4.50
N LEU A 87 -6.69 -10.54 -4.25
CA LEU A 87 -6.31 -11.11 -2.94
C LEU A 87 -4.83 -10.86 -2.61
N ALA A 88 -3.94 -11.02 -3.59
CA ALA A 88 -2.51 -10.76 -3.40
C ALA A 88 -2.26 -9.30 -3.00
N ILE A 89 -2.90 -8.35 -3.69
CA ILE A 89 -2.78 -6.92 -3.40
C ILE A 89 -3.28 -6.61 -1.98
N ILE A 90 -4.45 -7.12 -1.59
CA ILE A 90 -5.03 -6.88 -0.26
C ILE A 90 -4.15 -7.46 0.85
N ASN A 91 -3.66 -8.69 0.69
CA ASN A 91 -2.80 -9.32 1.68
C ASN A 91 -1.48 -8.58 1.89
N ASP A 92 -0.89 -8.09 0.81
CA ASP A 92 0.35 -7.33 0.89
C ASP A 92 0.13 -5.95 1.54
N LEU A 93 -1.02 -5.32 1.27
CA LEU A 93 -1.42 -4.06 1.92
C LEU A 93 -1.62 -4.27 3.42
N ASP A 94 -2.36 -5.31 3.82
CA ASP A 94 -2.60 -5.62 5.23
C ASP A 94 -1.28 -5.77 6.02
N ARG A 95 -0.34 -6.54 5.48
CA ARG A 95 1.00 -6.71 6.07
C ARG A 95 1.76 -5.39 6.18
N ALA A 96 1.81 -4.61 5.11
CA ALA A 96 2.54 -3.35 5.09
C ALA A 96 1.93 -2.30 6.03
N LEU A 97 0.60 -2.25 6.12
CA LEU A 97 -0.15 -1.33 6.99
C LEU A 97 -0.02 -1.68 8.47
N LEU A 98 0.33 -2.91 8.82
CA LEU A 98 0.67 -3.28 10.20
C LEU A 98 2.15 -3.03 10.50
N GLN A 99 3.03 -3.43 9.59
CA GLN A 99 4.47 -3.38 9.81
C GLN A 99 5.04 -1.96 9.79
N ALA A 100 4.71 -1.17 8.76
CA ALA A 100 5.32 0.15 8.58
C ALA A 100 5.01 1.11 9.75
N PRO A 101 3.76 1.23 10.25
CA PRO A 101 3.48 2.11 11.39
C PRO A 101 4.18 1.65 12.67
N SER A 102 4.22 0.33 12.94
CA SER A 102 4.90 -0.22 14.11
C SER A 102 6.38 0.17 14.11
N MET A 103 7.07 -0.07 12.99
CA MET A 103 8.49 0.28 12.85
C MET A 103 8.72 1.79 12.92
N TYR A 104 7.84 2.60 12.32
CA TYR A 104 7.95 4.06 12.37
C TYR A 104 7.83 4.58 13.82
N LEU A 105 6.86 4.09 14.58
CA LEU A 105 6.64 4.49 15.97
C LEU A 105 7.79 4.04 16.88
N GLU A 106 8.28 2.82 16.71
CA GLU A 106 9.44 2.31 17.45
C GLU A 106 10.69 3.17 17.22
N ARG A 107 10.97 3.52 15.95
CA ARG A 107 12.07 4.42 15.61
C ARG A 107 11.90 5.80 16.21
N LYS A 108 10.71 6.38 16.09
CA LYS A 108 10.42 7.71 16.61
C LYS A 108 10.58 7.76 18.13
N ALA A 109 10.11 6.73 18.84
CA ALA A 109 10.28 6.61 20.28
C ALA A 109 11.76 6.49 20.68
N THR A 110 12.55 5.74 19.91
CA THR A 110 14.00 5.60 20.13
C THR A 110 14.77 6.90 19.90
N GLN A 111 14.34 7.71 18.93
CA GLN A 111 15.00 8.97 18.58
C GLN A 111 14.55 10.17 19.43
N THR A 112 13.47 10.01 20.20
CA THR A 112 12.94 11.09 21.03
C THR A 112 13.76 11.20 22.31
N ASP A 113 14.29 12.40 22.58
CA ASP A 113 14.84 12.76 23.88
C ASP A 113 13.69 12.95 24.87
N TRP A 114 13.40 11.89 25.62
CA TRP A 114 12.28 11.86 26.56
C TRP A 114 12.53 12.78 27.75
N ASP A 115 13.77 12.93 28.20
CA ASP A 115 14.11 13.82 29.31
C ASP A 115 13.69 15.24 28.97
N LYS A 116 14.09 15.73 27.79
CA LYS A 116 13.66 17.03 27.28
C LYS A 116 12.16 17.12 27.01
N ALA A 117 11.54 16.05 26.50
CA ALA A 117 10.11 16.03 26.20
C ALA A 117 9.23 16.17 27.46
N PHE A 118 9.72 15.70 28.61
CA PHE A 118 9.02 15.76 29.90
C PHE A 118 9.36 16.98 30.76
N GLU A 119 10.33 17.83 30.38
CA GLU A 119 10.69 19.04 31.13
C GLU A 119 9.54 20.07 31.27
N THR A 120 8.57 20.04 30.35
CA THR A 120 7.45 21.00 30.31
C THR A 120 6.11 20.42 30.74
N LEU A 121 6.09 19.20 31.30
CA LEU A 121 4.89 18.53 31.81
C LEU A 121 4.74 18.72 33.32
#